data_AF-A0A058ZW96-F1
#
_entry.id   AF-A0A058ZW96-F1
#
_cell.length_a   1.000
_cell.length_b   1.000
_cell.length_c   1.000
_cell.angle_alpha   90.00
_cell.angle_beta   90.00
_cell.angle_gamma   90.00
#
_symmetry.space_group_name_H-M   'P 1'
#
loop_
_entity.id
_entity.type
_entity.pdbx_description
1 polymer ?
#
loop_
_entity_poly.entity_id
_entity_poly.type
_entity_poly.pdbx_seq_one_letter_code
_entity_poly.pdbx_strand_id
1 'polypeptide(L)'
;MKMNTLLLLLILAWTLSTEVFSQPPHILVAPILQHTDTNTSLYSITLNGGEHYIIDFDAPFTWYQCQSPQFPVGCNYGACSTARTYIPPSCPVNNTFTESQCYCNDAPVNPITKSCAPSQMTYKDMVLYWTDGRSLLGAMDFNRLYVSCAPLSLLQSLPEEVIGVGALSWSSLALPYAFSDLPDQLVARKFALCLPSSSEASGAIFFGDGPYNLGPSTDFDAAKVLTYTPLQADPTLLGYYINLTGISINGKAMNVPQNSFNVNQSVKLSTI
;
A
#
# COMPACT_ATOMS: atom_id res chain seq x y z
N MET A 1 -26.05 23.30 56.07
CA MET A 1 -26.22 22.53 54.83
C MET A 1 -25.58 21.16 55.01
N LYS A 2 -26.38 20.10 55.19
CA LYS A 2 -25.88 18.71 55.21
C LYS A 2 -25.77 18.27 53.75
N MET A 3 -24.55 18.27 53.20
CA MET A 3 -24.29 17.69 51.90
C MET A 3 -24.59 16.19 51.98
N ASN A 4 -25.56 15.73 51.19
CA ASN A 4 -26.09 14.38 51.25
C ASN A 4 -24.98 13.39 50.88
N THR A 5 -24.59 12.51 51.80
CA THR A 5 -23.48 11.55 51.62
C THR A 5 -23.69 10.66 50.38
N LEU A 6 -24.95 10.45 50.00
CA LEU A 6 -25.34 9.75 48.78
C LEU A 6 -24.90 10.50 47.51
N LEU A 7 -25.00 11.84 47.51
CA LEU A 7 -24.59 12.68 46.39
C LEU A 7 -23.07 12.64 46.20
N LEU A 8 -22.31 12.61 47.30
CA LEU A 8 -20.85 12.49 47.26
C LEU A 8 -20.41 11.13 46.70
N LEU A 9 -21.10 10.04 47.06
CA LEU A 9 -20.84 8.69 46.55
C LEU A 9 -21.19 8.55 45.07
N LEU A 10 -22.27 9.20 44.60
CA LEU A 10 -22.61 9.25 43.17
C LEU A 10 -21.55 10.02 42.37
N ILE A 11 -21.01 11.12 42.88
CA ILE A 11 -19.97 11.89 42.20
C ILE A 11 -18.64 11.10 42.17
N LEU A 12 -18.27 10.41 43.26
CA LEU A 12 -17.08 9.54 43.26
C LEU A 12 -17.24 8.35 42.29
N ALA A 13 -18.43 7.75 42.21
CA ALA A 13 -18.70 6.65 41.27
C ALA A 13 -18.63 7.08 39.80
N TRP A 14 -18.85 8.36 39.49
CA TRP A 14 -18.68 8.91 38.13
C TRP A 14 -17.21 9.20 37.78
N THR A 15 -16.33 9.36 38.79
CA THR A 15 -14.90 9.58 38.57
C THR A 15 -14.08 8.29 38.48
N LEU A 16 -14.65 7.15 38.90
CA LEU A 16 -14.02 5.84 38.81
C LEU A 16 -14.58 5.13 37.56
N SER A 17 -13.73 4.98 36.54
CA SER A 17 -13.96 4.18 35.31
C SER A 17 -14.52 4.95 34.11
N THR A 18 -13.84 6.01 33.69
CA THR A 18 -13.62 6.16 32.24
C THR A 18 -12.24 5.58 31.95
N GLU A 19 -12.21 4.31 31.57
CA GLU A 19 -11.11 3.81 30.75
C GLU A 19 -11.11 4.70 29.51
N VAL A 20 -10.25 5.71 29.49
CA VAL A 20 -9.94 6.43 28.26
C VAL A 20 -9.25 5.39 27.39
N PHE A 21 -10.02 4.70 26.55
CA PHE A 21 -9.44 4.02 25.40
C PHE A 21 -8.69 5.11 24.64
N SER A 22 -7.37 5.14 24.79
CA SER A 22 -6.50 5.88 23.89
C SER A 22 -6.96 5.51 22.49
N GLN A 23 -7.35 6.49 21.68
CA GLN A 23 -7.63 6.20 20.26
C GLN A 23 -6.41 5.45 19.70
N PRO A 24 -6.62 4.35 18.96
CA PRO A 24 -5.50 3.68 18.31
C PRO A 24 -4.76 4.73 17.46
N PRO A 25 -3.43 4.74 17.48
CA PRO A 25 -2.66 5.71 16.71
C PRO A 25 -3.02 5.59 15.23
N HIS A 26 -2.97 6.70 14.52
CA HIS A 26 -3.49 6.84 13.16
C HIS A 26 -2.53 6.29 12.07
N ILE A 27 -1.80 5.22 12.41
CA ILE A 27 -0.68 4.70 11.61
C ILE A 27 -0.64 3.18 11.64
N LEU A 28 -0.54 2.60 10.45
CA LEU A 28 -0.33 1.18 10.25
C LEU A 28 1.10 0.93 9.79
N VAL A 29 1.67 -0.21 10.15
CA VAL A 29 3.02 -0.61 9.74
C VAL A 29 3.06 -2.04 9.24
N ALA A 30 3.91 -2.28 8.25
CA ALA A 30 4.28 -3.61 7.79
C ALA A 30 5.80 -3.69 7.51
N PRO A 31 6.43 -4.87 7.68
CA PRO A 31 7.83 -5.06 7.32
C PRO A 31 8.06 -4.95 5.80
N ILE A 32 9.25 -4.48 5.43
CA ILE A 32 9.78 -4.56 4.06
C ILE A 32 11.00 -5.48 4.06
N LEU A 33 11.04 -6.40 3.10
CA LEU A 33 12.20 -7.26 2.86
C LEU A 33 12.85 -6.91 1.52
N GLN A 34 14.17 -7.02 1.47
CA GLN A 34 14.93 -6.96 0.22
C GLN A 34 15.25 -8.38 -0.25
N HIS A 35 14.99 -8.65 -1.51
CA HIS A 35 15.26 -9.91 -2.19
C HIS A 35 16.50 -9.77 -3.08
N THR A 36 17.45 -10.70 -2.93
CA THR A 36 18.75 -10.70 -3.61
C THR A 36 18.99 -11.95 -4.46
N ASP A 37 18.03 -12.87 -4.46
CA ASP A 37 17.99 -14.11 -5.24
C ASP A 37 17.77 -13.87 -6.75
N THR A 38 17.21 -12.72 -7.11
CA THR A 38 17.09 -12.26 -8.50
C THR A 38 18.25 -11.34 -8.88
N ASN A 39 18.57 -11.22 -10.18
CA ASN A 39 19.56 -10.24 -10.70
C ASN A 39 19.16 -8.77 -10.47
N THR A 40 18.06 -8.53 -9.76
CA THR A 40 17.45 -7.24 -9.43
C THR A 40 17.23 -7.17 -7.93
N SER A 41 17.64 -6.10 -7.26
CA SER A 41 17.25 -5.88 -5.86
C SER A 41 15.79 -5.47 -5.81
N LEU A 42 14.90 -6.41 -5.50
CA LEU A 42 13.46 -6.17 -5.37
C LEU A 42 13.06 -6.07 -3.90
N TYR A 43 11.97 -5.35 -3.64
CA TYR A 43 11.46 -5.15 -2.29
C TYR A 43 10.02 -5.66 -2.19
N SER A 44 9.72 -6.35 -1.09
CA SER A 44 8.36 -6.81 -0.81
C SER A 44 7.83 -6.23 0.50
N ILE A 45 6.53 -5.91 0.52
CA ILE A 45 5.77 -5.72 1.75
C ILE A 45 5.34 -7.08 2.30
N THR A 46 5.47 -7.28 3.62
CA THR A 46 4.98 -8.48 4.31
C THR A 46 3.63 -8.19 4.95
N LEU A 47 2.59 -8.90 4.49
CA LEU A 47 1.21 -8.83 5.00
C LEU A 47 0.81 -10.17 5.59
N ASN A 48 -0.30 -10.23 6.33
CA ASN A 48 -0.87 -11.49 6.85
C ASN A 48 0.13 -12.34 7.67
N GLY A 49 1.10 -11.70 8.30
CA GLY A 49 2.11 -12.37 9.12
C GLY A 49 3.15 -13.21 8.37
N GLY A 50 3.18 -13.17 7.03
CA GLY A 50 4.16 -13.95 6.25
C GLY A 50 3.94 -14.01 4.74
N GLU A 51 2.97 -13.29 4.19
CA GLU A 51 2.77 -13.22 2.75
C GLU A 51 3.56 -12.05 2.16
N HIS A 52 4.36 -12.33 1.14
CA HIS A 52 5.23 -11.34 0.52
C HIS A 52 4.70 -10.88 -0.84
N TYR A 53 4.61 -9.56 -1.00
CA TYR A 53 4.12 -8.93 -2.22
C TYR A 53 5.14 -7.91 -2.70
N ILE A 54 5.59 -8.00 -3.95
CA ILE A 54 6.49 -7.00 -4.52
C ILE A 54 5.83 -5.62 -4.47
N ILE A 55 6.58 -4.64 -3.99
CA ILE A 55 6.11 -3.26 -3.92
C ILE A 55 6.16 -2.67 -5.33
N ASP A 56 5.00 -2.27 -5.85
CA ASP A 56 4.90 -1.62 -7.17
C ASP A 56 4.10 -0.31 -7.07
N PHE A 57 4.74 0.80 -7.42
CA PHE A 57 4.12 2.13 -7.47
C PHE A 57 3.18 2.30 -8.66
N ASP A 58 3.28 1.43 -9.66
CA ASP A 58 2.54 1.55 -10.91
C ASP A 58 1.33 0.63 -10.96
N ALA A 59 1.32 -0.42 -10.14
CA ALA A 59 0.24 -1.38 -10.13
C ALA A 59 -1.09 -0.70 -9.70
N PRO A 60 -2.17 -0.84 -10.48
CA PRO A 60 -3.47 -0.27 -10.15
C PRO A 60 -4.16 -0.97 -8.97
N PHE A 61 -3.88 -2.25 -8.77
CA PHE A 61 -4.50 -3.09 -7.75
C PHE A 61 -3.55 -4.22 -7.35
N THR A 62 -3.68 -4.67 -6.10
CA THR A 62 -2.91 -5.80 -5.58
C THR A 62 -3.39 -7.09 -6.23
N TRP A 63 -2.45 -7.97 -6.57
CA TRP A 63 -2.75 -9.30 -7.11
C TRP A 63 -1.88 -10.36 -6.46
N TYR A 64 -2.39 -11.58 -6.41
CA TYR A 64 -1.68 -12.72 -5.85
C TYR A 64 -1.95 -13.98 -6.64
N GLN A 65 -1.03 -14.94 -6.56
CA GLN A 65 -1.17 -16.24 -7.17
C GLN A 65 -2.25 -17.04 -6.45
N CYS A 66 -3.22 -17.55 -7.20
CA CYS A 66 -4.18 -18.54 -6.73
C CYS A 66 -4.62 -19.49 -7.84
N GLN A 67 -5.21 -20.62 -7.43
CA GLN A 67 -5.74 -21.61 -8.38
C GLN A 67 -7.11 -21.21 -8.93
N SER A 68 -7.98 -20.67 -8.06
CA SER A 68 -9.31 -20.20 -8.41
C SER A 68 -9.72 -19.06 -7.48
N PRO A 69 -10.44 -18.04 -7.97
CA PRO A 69 -11.05 -17.04 -7.10
C PRO A 69 -12.10 -17.72 -6.21
N GLN A 70 -11.98 -17.54 -4.88
CA GLN A 70 -12.93 -18.11 -3.92
C GLN A 70 -14.24 -17.33 -3.89
N PHE A 71 -14.16 -16.00 -4.05
CA PHE A 71 -15.30 -15.09 -4.00
C PHE A 71 -15.18 -14.05 -5.13
N PRO A 72 -15.55 -14.42 -6.37
CA PRO A 72 -15.50 -13.51 -7.50
C PRO A 72 -16.29 -12.22 -7.28
N VAL A 73 -15.72 -11.09 -7.68
CA VAL A 73 -16.39 -9.78 -7.62
C VAL A 73 -17.41 -9.66 -8.76
N GLY A 74 -18.60 -9.15 -8.46
CA GLY A 74 -19.62 -8.90 -9.47
C GLY A 74 -19.28 -7.72 -10.39
N CYS A 75 -19.75 -7.75 -11.64
CA CYS A 75 -19.49 -6.67 -12.61
C CYS A 75 -20.10 -5.30 -12.25
N ASN A 76 -21.11 -5.29 -11.38
CA ASN A 76 -21.82 -4.09 -10.95
C ASN A 76 -21.08 -3.30 -9.85
N TYR A 77 -19.99 -3.83 -9.31
CA TYR A 77 -19.21 -3.13 -8.29
C TYR A 77 -18.33 -2.05 -8.93
N GLY A 78 -18.23 -0.89 -8.28
CA GLY A 78 -17.38 0.21 -8.74
C GLY A 78 -15.91 -0.20 -8.91
N ALA A 79 -15.42 -1.09 -8.04
CA ALA A 79 -14.09 -1.67 -8.16
C ALA A 79 -13.87 -2.40 -9.49
N CYS A 80 -14.89 -3.08 -10.01
CA CYS A 80 -14.81 -3.71 -11.33
C CYS A 80 -14.66 -2.67 -12.44
N SER A 81 -15.47 -1.61 -12.40
CA SER A 81 -15.39 -0.52 -13.38
C SER A 81 -13.98 0.09 -13.38
N THR A 82 -13.40 0.34 -12.21
CA THR A 82 -12.04 0.86 -12.06
C THR A 82 -10.98 -0.13 -12.55
N ALA A 83 -11.03 -1.40 -12.14
CA ALA A 83 -10.04 -2.39 -12.56
C ALA A 83 -10.01 -2.55 -14.09
N ARG A 84 -11.19 -2.48 -14.74
CA ARG A 84 -11.32 -2.59 -16.19
C ARG A 84 -10.74 -1.42 -16.97
N THR A 85 -10.55 -0.24 -16.37
CA THR A 85 -9.86 0.88 -17.06
C THR A 85 -8.36 0.63 -17.22
N TYR A 86 -7.80 -0.33 -16.47
CA TYR A 86 -6.37 -0.64 -16.48
C TYR A 86 -6.03 -1.93 -17.24
N ILE A 87 -6.98 -2.50 -17.98
CA ILE A 87 -6.71 -3.68 -18.83
C ILE A 87 -5.69 -3.28 -19.91
N PRO A 88 -4.49 -3.90 -19.94
CA PRO A 88 -3.51 -3.61 -20.96
C PRO A 88 -4.04 -4.01 -22.34
N PRO A 89 -3.81 -3.22 -23.40
CA PRO A 89 -4.17 -3.61 -24.77
C PRO A 89 -3.54 -4.94 -25.21
N SER A 90 -2.41 -5.32 -24.61
CA SER A 90 -1.73 -6.60 -24.83
C SER A 90 -2.39 -7.81 -24.15
N CYS A 91 -3.29 -7.60 -23.18
CA CYS A 91 -4.13 -8.63 -22.55
C CYS A 91 -5.60 -8.22 -22.53
N PRO A 92 -6.29 -8.24 -23.68
CA PRO A 92 -7.72 -8.00 -23.68
C PRO A 92 -8.43 -9.11 -22.88
N VAL A 93 -9.37 -8.69 -22.02
CA VAL A 93 -10.17 -9.62 -21.22
C VAL A 93 -11.62 -9.13 -21.08
N ASN A 94 -12.56 -10.04 -21.33
CA ASN A 94 -13.99 -9.82 -21.13
C ASN A 94 -14.41 -10.40 -19.78
N ASN A 95 -15.45 -9.82 -19.18
CA ASN A 95 -16.08 -10.38 -17.99
C ASN A 95 -16.67 -11.78 -18.28
N THR A 96 -16.75 -12.61 -17.24
CA THR A 96 -17.35 -13.94 -17.33
C THR A 96 -18.85 -13.83 -17.05
N PHE A 97 -19.67 -14.51 -17.85
CA PHE A 97 -21.12 -14.57 -17.66
C PHE A 97 -21.57 -16.03 -17.51
N THR A 98 -22.21 -16.36 -16.38
CA THR A 98 -22.71 -17.71 -16.08
C THR A 98 -24.04 -17.62 -15.37
N GLU A 99 -25.06 -18.36 -15.82
CA GLU A 99 -26.36 -18.49 -15.13
C GLU A 99 -26.99 -17.14 -14.71
N SER A 100 -26.91 -16.14 -15.60
CA SER A 100 -27.37 -14.75 -15.38
C SER A 100 -26.54 -13.91 -14.39
N GLN A 101 -25.41 -14.42 -13.91
CA GLN A 101 -24.44 -13.67 -13.11
C GLN A 101 -23.28 -13.18 -13.99
N CYS A 102 -22.72 -12.03 -13.62
CA CYS A 102 -21.55 -11.44 -14.28
C CYS A 102 -20.42 -11.28 -13.26
N TYR A 103 -19.26 -11.87 -13.56
CA TYR A 103 -18.06 -11.77 -12.74
C TYR A 103 -17.00 -10.89 -13.41
N CYS A 104 -16.37 -10.06 -12.60
CA CYS A 104 -15.39 -9.09 -13.04
C CYS A 104 -14.06 -9.77 -13.36
N ASN A 105 -13.67 -9.70 -14.63
CA ASN A 105 -12.33 -10.11 -15.04
C ASN A 105 -11.45 -8.88 -15.25
N ASP A 106 -10.19 -9.02 -14.87
CA ASP A 106 -9.13 -8.02 -14.94
C ASP A 106 -7.86 -8.63 -15.54
N ALA A 107 -6.79 -7.84 -15.63
CA ALA A 107 -5.53 -8.27 -16.22
C ALA A 107 -4.34 -7.71 -15.42
N PRO A 108 -3.94 -8.36 -14.31
CA PRO A 108 -2.73 -8.02 -13.59
C PRO A 108 -1.50 -8.12 -14.49
N VAL A 109 -0.51 -7.28 -14.18
CA VAL A 109 0.75 -7.18 -14.91
C VAL A 109 1.88 -7.56 -13.96
N ASN A 110 2.77 -8.43 -14.42
CA ASN A 110 4.06 -8.64 -13.79
C ASN A 110 4.95 -7.44 -14.13
N PRO A 111 5.41 -6.67 -13.13
CA PRO A 111 6.14 -5.44 -13.38
C PRO A 111 7.59 -5.65 -13.82
N ILE A 112 8.15 -6.85 -13.70
CA ILE A 112 9.50 -7.20 -14.15
C ILE A 112 9.47 -7.60 -15.62
N THR A 113 8.70 -8.63 -15.95
CA THR A 113 8.62 -9.19 -17.30
C THR A 113 7.70 -8.38 -18.23
N LYS A 114 6.88 -7.49 -17.65
CA LYS A 114 5.81 -6.75 -18.32
C LYS A 114 4.73 -7.65 -18.94
N SER A 115 4.73 -8.95 -18.62
CA SER A 115 3.69 -9.88 -19.04
C SER A 115 2.40 -9.62 -18.26
N CYS A 116 1.27 -9.86 -18.90
CA CYS A 116 -0.05 -9.78 -18.29
C CYS A 116 -0.77 -11.12 -18.44
N ALA A 117 -1.83 -11.35 -17.65
CA ALA A 117 -2.68 -12.52 -17.83
C ALA A 117 -4.15 -12.20 -17.52
N PRO A 118 -5.11 -12.70 -18.32
CA PRO A 118 -6.53 -12.69 -17.95
C PRO A 118 -6.72 -13.34 -16.58
N SER A 119 -7.33 -12.60 -15.67
CA SER A 119 -7.53 -12.98 -14.29
C SER A 119 -8.94 -12.56 -13.84
N GLN A 120 -9.31 -12.94 -12.63
CA GLN A 120 -10.62 -12.61 -12.07
C GLN A 120 -10.45 -11.89 -10.74
N MET A 121 -11.16 -10.78 -10.61
CA MET A 121 -11.15 -10.01 -9.38
C MET A 121 -11.87 -10.79 -8.28
N THR A 122 -11.26 -10.83 -7.11
CA THR A 122 -11.74 -11.52 -5.91
C THR A 122 -11.55 -10.63 -4.69
N TYR A 123 -11.97 -11.13 -3.54
CA TYR A 123 -11.70 -10.56 -2.25
C TYR A 123 -10.52 -11.26 -1.56
N LYS A 124 -9.75 -10.51 -0.78
CA LYS A 124 -8.75 -11.05 0.15
C LYS A 124 -8.75 -10.25 1.44
N ASP A 125 -8.60 -10.96 2.55
CA ASP A 125 -8.41 -10.34 3.86
C ASP A 125 -6.91 -10.06 4.07
N MET A 126 -6.61 -8.89 4.64
CA MET A 126 -5.23 -8.46 4.91
C MET A 126 -5.09 -7.98 6.35
N VAL A 127 -4.00 -8.38 6.99
CA VAL A 127 -3.65 -7.99 8.36
C VAL A 127 -2.38 -7.16 8.35
N LEU A 128 -2.45 -6.00 9.01
CA LEU A 128 -1.33 -5.11 9.34
C LEU A 128 -1.34 -4.84 10.84
N TYR A 129 -0.42 -4.00 11.31
CA TYR A 129 -0.31 -3.66 12.72
C TYR A 129 -0.45 -2.16 12.94
N TRP A 130 -1.21 -1.78 13.97
CA TRP A 130 -1.17 -0.44 14.54
C TRP A 130 0.17 -0.19 15.18
N THR A 131 0.69 1.04 15.05
CA THR A 131 1.92 1.45 15.71
C THR A 131 1.85 2.89 16.21
N ASP A 132 2.47 3.15 17.35
CA ASP A 132 2.81 4.50 17.83
C ASP A 132 4.13 5.02 17.20
N GLY A 133 4.61 4.32 16.17
CA GLY A 133 5.90 4.51 15.52
C GLY A 133 7.05 3.83 16.26
N ARG A 134 6.89 3.32 17.49
CA ARG A 134 7.96 2.66 18.28
C ARG A 134 7.74 1.17 18.43
N SER A 135 6.48 0.80 18.66
CA SER A 135 6.07 -0.56 18.98
C SER A 135 4.80 -0.92 18.24
N LEU A 136 4.56 -2.22 18.08
CA LEU A 136 3.29 -2.72 17.57
C LEU A 136 2.28 -2.71 18.72
N LEU A 137 1.12 -2.09 18.49
CA LEU A 137 0.07 -1.98 19.50
C LEU A 137 -1.01 -3.05 19.35
N GLY A 138 -1.22 -3.55 18.14
CA GLY A 138 -2.22 -4.57 17.85
C GLY A 138 -2.35 -4.83 16.36
N ALA A 139 -2.93 -5.97 16.01
CA ALA A 139 -3.28 -6.29 14.64
C ALA A 139 -4.50 -5.46 14.19
N MET A 140 -4.56 -5.17 12.89
CA MET A 140 -5.67 -4.52 12.22
C MET A 140 -6.08 -5.38 11.04
N ASP A 141 -7.32 -5.84 11.05
CA ASP A 141 -7.89 -6.67 10.00
C ASP A 141 -8.63 -5.82 8.96
N PHE A 142 -8.25 -5.98 7.71
CA PHE A 142 -8.93 -5.42 6.54
C PHE A 142 -9.62 -6.55 5.80
N ASN A 143 -10.94 -6.65 5.99
CA ASN A 143 -11.73 -7.71 5.38
C ASN A 143 -12.20 -7.32 3.99
N ARG A 144 -12.20 -8.30 3.09
CA ARG A 144 -12.74 -8.22 1.74
C ARG A 144 -12.16 -7.07 0.90
N LEU A 145 -10.84 -6.94 0.90
CA LEU A 145 -10.17 -6.02 -0.02
C LEU A 145 -10.24 -6.55 -1.45
N TYR A 146 -10.49 -5.64 -2.40
CA TYR A 146 -10.50 -5.96 -3.82
C TYR A 146 -9.07 -6.27 -4.30
N VAL A 147 -8.87 -7.47 -4.82
CA VAL A 147 -7.59 -7.93 -5.37
C VAL A 147 -7.84 -8.78 -6.63
N SER A 148 -6.80 -9.06 -7.41
CA SER A 148 -6.88 -9.97 -8.55
C SER A 148 -6.29 -11.35 -8.22
N CYS A 149 -7.00 -12.41 -8.63
CA CYS A 149 -6.51 -13.78 -8.57
C CYS A 149 -5.73 -14.14 -9.85
N ALA A 150 -4.41 -14.16 -9.76
CA ALA A 150 -3.50 -14.31 -10.89
C ALA A 150 -3.02 -15.76 -11.08
N PRO A 151 -2.75 -16.19 -12.33
CA PRO A 151 -2.13 -17.49 -12.59
C PRO A 151 -0.66 -17.52 -12.19
N LEU A 152 -0.14 -18.72 -11.92
CA LEU A 152 1.26 -18.97 -11.52
C LEU A 152 2.28 -18.40 -12.51
N SER A 153 1.96 -18.34 -13.81
CA SER A 153 2.84 -17.78 -14.83
C SER A 153 3.22 -16.32 -14.59
N LEU A 154 2.40 -15.55 -13.87
CA LEU A 154 2.73 -14.17 -13.53
C LEU A 154 3.75 -14.02 -12.40
N LEU A 155 4.16 -15.09 -11.72
CA LEU A 155 5.27 -15.04 -10.76
C LEU A 155 6.65 -15.14 -11.43
N GLN A 156 6.72 -15.31 -12.75
CA GLN A 156 7.99 -15.40 -13.46
C GLN A 156 8.90 -14.20 -13.16
N SER A 157 10.15 -14.47 -12.80
CA SER A 157 11.16 -13.45 -12.45
C SER A 157 10.87 -12.64 -11.19
N LEU A 158 9.89 -13.03 -10.38
CA LEU A 158 9.75 -12.56 -9.01
C LEU A 158 10.56 -13.48 -8.06
N PRO A 159 10.93 -12.99 -6.86
CA PRO A 159 11.58 -13.82 -5.83
C PRO A 159 10.75 -15.04 -5.44
N GLU A 160 11.40 -16.12 -5.01
CA GLU A 160 10.74 -17.42 -4.77
C GLU A 160 9.63 -17.36 -3.72
N GLU A 161 9.85 -16.64 -2.62
CA GLU A 161 8.87 -16.47 -1.52
C GLU A 161 7.74 -15.46 -1.81
N VAL A 162 7.79 -14.76 -2.94
CA VAL A 162 6.76 -13.79 -3.31
C VAL A 162 5.55 -14.47 -3.93
N ILE A 163 4.36 -14.09 -3.46
CA ILE A 163 3.09 -14.60 -3.99
C ILE A 163 2.37 -13.63 -4.92
N GLY A 164 2.89 -12.42 -5.12
CA GLY A 164 2.31 -11.45 -6.06
C GLY A 164 2.85 -10.03 -5.90
N VAL A 165 2.03 -9.04 -6.21
CA VAL A 165 2.39 -7.62 -6.21
C VAL A 165 1.44 -6.82 -5.35
N GLY A 166 2.01 -6.02 -4.46
CA GLY A 166 1.33 -5.09 -3.57
C GLY A 166 1.30 -3.73 -4.22
N ALA A 167 0.13 -3.33 -4.68
CA ALA A 167 -0.05 -2.06 -5.38
C ALA A 167 0.03 -0.89 -4.41
N LEU A 168 0.97 0.03 -4.68
CA LEU A 168 1.11 1.28 -3.94
C LEU A 168 0.85 2.51 -4.81
N SER A 169 0.26 2.36 -6.00
CA SER A 169 -0.13 3.52 -6.81
C SER A 169 -1.21 4.38 -6.13
N TRP A 170 -1.54 5.51 -6.75
CA TRP A 170 -2.63 6.38 -6.32
C TRP A 170 -4.01 5.92 -6.82
N SER A 171 -4.11 4.71 -7.37
CA SER A 171 -5.38 4.05 -7.72
C SER A 171 -6.27 3.84 -6.49
N SER A 172 -7.59 3.90 -6.67
CA SER A 172 -8.55 3.59 -5.61
C SER A 172 -8.64 2.11 -5.23
N LEU A 173 -7.90 1.24 -5.94
CA LEU A 173 -7.79 -0.19 -5.66
C LEU A 173 -6.42 -0.59 -5.09
N ALA A 174 -5.52 0.38 -4.89
CA ALA A 174 -4.21 0.14 -4.30
C ALA A 174 -4.27 0.13 -2.76
N LEU A 175 -3.26 -0.47 -2.12
CA LEU A 175 -3.16 -0.61 -0.67
C LEU A 175 -3.27 0.72 0.09
N PRO A 176 -2.64 1.84 -0.34
CA PRO A 176 -2.78 3.12 0.37
C PRO A 176 -4.23 3.60 0.44
N TYR A 177 -5.02 3.34 -0.61
CA TYR A 177 -6.44 3.69 -0.61
C TYR A 177 -7.20 2.77 0.36
N ALA A 178 -7.04 1.46 0.21
CA ALA A 178 -7.71 0.44 1.02
C ALA A 178 -7.46 0.63 2.53
N PHE A 179 -6.22 0.92 2.94
CA PHE A 179 -5.86 1.08 4.34
C PHE A 179 -6.25 2.44 4.93
N SER A 180 -6.58 3.41 4.08
CA SER A 180 -7.09 4.72 4.49
C SER A 180 -8.62 4.80 4.54
N ASP A 181 -9.32 3.79 4.01
CA ASP A 181 -10.80 3.75 3.93
C ASP A 181 -11.41 3.22 5.24
N LEU A 182 -11.07 3.89 6.33
CA LEU A 182 -11.54 3.61 7.68
C LEU A 182 -12.54 4.68 8.14
N PRO A 183 -13.47 4.35 9.05
CA PRO A 183 -14.35 5.33 9.68
C PRO A 183 -13.56 6.53 10.22
N ASP A 184 -14.14 7.73 10.12
CA ASP A 184 -13.55 8.99 10.57
C ASP A 184 -12.18 9.34 9.94
N GLN A 185 -11.80 8.66 8.85
CA GLN A 185 -10.52 8.83 8.18
C GLN A 185 -9.33 8.72 9.16
N LEU A 186 -9.42 7.73 10.06
CA LEU A 186 -8.42 7.49 11.10
C LEU A 186 -7.01 7.28 10.56
N VAL A 187 -6.84 6.86 9.30
CA VAL A 187 -5.54 6.73 8.65
C VAL A 187 -5.51 7.65 7.44
N ALA A 188 -4.60 8.62 7.44
CA ALA A 188 -4.39 9.50 6.30
C ALA A 188 -3.99 8.69 5.05
N ARG A 189 -4.52 9.07 3.88
CA ARG A 189 -4.18 8.43 2.59
C ARG A 189 -2.80 8.86 2.12
N LYS A 190 -1.78 8.40 2.81
CA LYS A 190 -0.38 8.56 2.48
C LYS A 190 0.42 7.42 3.10
N PHE A 191 1.62 7.20 2.60
CA PHE A 191 2.53 6.21 3.15
C PHE A 191 3.96 6.72 3.16
N ALA A 192 4.80 6.09 3.98
CA ALA A 192 6.24 6.32 4.05
C ALA A 192 6.97 4.99 3.93
N LEU A 193 8.07 4.97 3.18
CA LEU A 193 8.93 3.80 2.99
C LEU A 193 10.31 4.03 3.60
N CYS A 194 10.77 3.06 4.36
CA CYS A 194 12.15 2.92 4.76
C CYS A 194 12.66 1.58 4.21
N LEU A 195 13.23 1.60 3.00
CA LEU A 195 13.76 0.40 2.37
C LEU A 195 15.04 -0.05 3.09
N PRO A 196 15.21 -1.36 3.37
CA PRO A 196 16.44 -1.85 3.98
C PRO A 196 17.60 -1.79 2.98
N SER A 197 18.82 -1.65 3.51
CA SER A 197 20.06 -1.58 2.72
C SER A 197 20.66 -2.95 2.41
N SER A 198 20.19 -4.01 3.07
CA SER A 198 20.60 -5.40 2.84
C SER A 198 19.44 -6.36 3.11
N SER A 199 19.55 -7.58 2.58
CA SER A 199 18.63 -8.70 2.86
C SER A 199 18.64 -9.15 4.32
N GLU A 200 19.69 -8.83 5.09
CA GLU A 200 19.82 -9.17 6.51
C GLU A 200 19.03 -8.23 7.44
N ALA A 201 18.52 -7.11 6.90
CA ALA A 201 17.78 -6.12 7.65
C ALA A 201 16.32 -6.05 7.17
N SER A 202 15.42 -5.74 8.09
CA SER A 202 14.04 -5.41 7.75
C SER A 202 13.85 -3.91 7.66
N GLY A 203 13.26 -3.45 6.57
CA GLY A 203 12.71 -2.11 6.46
C GLY A 203 11.29 -2.05 6.99
N ALA A 204 10.65 -0.90 6.80
CA ALA A 204 9.25 -0.70 7.19
C ALA A 204 8.53 0.19 6.19
N ILE A 205 7.25 -0.13 5.96
CA ILE A 205 6.28 0.76 5.34
C ILE A 205 5.29 1.21 6.40
N PHE A 206 5.00 2.51 6.43
CA PHE A 206 3.98 3.10 7.29
C PHE A 206 2.85 3.66 6.42
N PHE A 207 1.60 3.46 6.81
CA PHE A 207 0.43 4.10 6.21
C PHE A 207 -0.19 5.04 7.25
N GLY A 208 -0.42 6.31 6.91
CA GLY A 208 -0.93 7.33 7.84
C GLY A 208 0.09 8.43 8.17
N ASP A 209 -0.22 9.25 9.19
CA ASP A 209 0.40 10.57 9.37
C ASP A 209 1.82 10.61 9.92
N GLY A 210 2.28 9.53 10.56
CA GLY A 210 3.45 9.53 11.43
C GLY A 210 3.05 9.74 12.89
N PRO A 211 3.96 9.48 13.86
CA PRO A 211 5.41 9.43 13.68
C PRO A 211 5.97 8.21 12.95
N TYR A 212 7.11 8.39 12.29
CA TYR A 212 7.91 7.32 11.68
C TYR A 212 9.22 7.15 12.45
N ASN A 213 9.21 6.38 13.55
CA ASN A 213 10.47 6.11 14.27
C ASN A 213 11.15 4.88 13.67
N LEU A 214 12.45 5.00 13.39
CA LEU A 214 13.26 4.00 12.69
C LEU A 214 14.42 3.55 13.59
N GLY A 215 14.59 2.24 13.81
CA GLY A 215 15.74 1.67 14.54
C GLY A 215 15.78 2.00 16.04
N PRO A 216 16.48 1.19 16.86
CA PRO A 216 15.98 0.83 18.19
C PRO A 216 15.86 2.05 19.13
N SER A 217 14.62 2.34 19.51
CA SER A 217 14.24 3.27 20.59
C SER A 217 14.88 4.65 20.52
N THR A 218 14.95 5.25 19.34
CA THR A 218 15.19 6.71 19.26
C THR A 218 13.86 7.44 19.39
N ASP A 219 13.82 8.55 20.14
CA ASP A 219 12.69 9.51 20.14
C ASP A 219 12.60 10.30 18.81
N PHE A 220 13.31 9.82 17.79
CA PHE A 220 13.45 10.49 16.51
C PHE A 220 12.35 10.04 15.55
N ASP A 221 11.40 10.94 15.39
CA ASP A 221 10.39 10.85 14.35
C ASP A 221 10.96 11.43 13.05
N ALA A 222 11.17 10.57 12.05
CA ALA A 222 11.69 10.98 10.76
C ALA A 222 10.77 11.98 10.04
N ALA A 223 9.47 12.05 10.38
CA ALA A 223 8.54 13.02 9.81
C ALA A 223 8.99 14.48 10.05
N LYS A 224 9.76 14.74 11.12
CA LYS A 224 10.22 16.08 11.52
C LYS A 224 11.35 16.64 10.65
N VAL A 225 12.02 15.81 9.86
CA VAL A 225 13.16 16.21 9.01
C VAL A 225 12.87 16.03 7.52
N LEU A 226 11.64 15.68 7.15
CA LEU A 226 11.29 15.47 5.75
C LEU A 226 11.39 16.78 4.97
N THR A 227 11.93 16.67 3.77
CA THR A 227 11.88 17.72 2.75
C THR A 227 10.86 17.31 1.70
N TYR A 228 10.07 18.28 1.25
CA TYR A 228 8.93 18.04 0.37
C TYR A 228 9.16 18.65 -1.01
N THR A 229 8.68 17.94 -2.03
CA THR A 229 8.47 18.46 -3.38
C THR A 229 7.05 18.10 -3.80
N PRO A 230 6.35 18.94 -4.58
CA PRO A 230 5.03 18.59 -5.09
C PRO A 230 5.06 17.30 -5.90
N LEU A 231 4.13 16.39 -5.61
CA LEU A 231 3.81 15.31 -6.53
C LEU A 231 3.11 15.91 -7.75
N GLN A 232 3.61 15.59 -8.94
CA GLN A 232 2.95 15.96 -10.18
C GLN A 232 1.76 15.02 -10.37
N ALA A 233 0.57 15.55 -10.11
CA ALA A 233 -0.67 14.83 -10.36
C ALA A 233 -0.94 14.81 -11.87
N ASP A 234 -0.90 13.63 -12.47
CA ASP A 234 -1.55 13.36 -13.74
C ASP A 234 -2.64 12.31 -13.48
N PRO A 235 -3.93 12.68 -13.53
CA PRO A 235 -5.03 11.76 -13.26
C PRO A 235 -5.17 10.64 -14.31
N THR A 236 -4.30 10.58 -15.31
CA THR A 236 -4.26 9.51 -16.32
C THR A 236 -3.08 8.54 -16.13
N LEU A 237 -2.08 8.85 -15.28
CA LEU A 237 -0.84 8.09 -15.17
C LEU A 237 -0.60 7.52 -13.77
N LEU A 238 -0.72 6.21 -13.61
CA LEU A 238 -0.31 5.54 -12.37
C LEU A 238 1.16 5.78 -12.03
N GLY A 239 1.49 5.68 -10.75
CA GLY A 239 2.81 5.98 -10.20
C GLY A 239 2.94 7.40 -9.65
N TYR A 240 4.11 7.68 -9.09
CA TYR A 240 4.42 8.97 -8.48
C TYR A 240 5.44 9.71 -9.33
N TYR A 241 5.16 10.98 -9.62
CA TYR A 241 6.01 11.82 -10.45
C TYR A 241 6.43 13.06 -9.66
N ILE A 242 7.68 13.47 -9.81
CA ILE A 242 8.21 14.68 -9.21
C ILE A 242 8.89 15.54 -10.27
N ASN A 243 8.87 16.86 -10.10
CA ASN A 243 9.57 17.76 -11.01
C ASN A 243 11.07 17.82 -10.65
N LEU A 244 11.95 17.59 -11.64
CA LEU A 244 13.40 17.76 -11.49
C LEU A 244 13.87 18.97 -12.28
N THR A 245 14.52 19.91 -11.58
CA THR A 245 15.06 21.13 -12.19
C THR A 245 16.51 20.99 -12.66
N GLY A 246 17.23 19.96 -12.21
CA GLY A 246 18.61 19.71 -12.59
C GLY A 246 19.24 18.58 -11.80
N ILE A 247 20.41 18.14 -12.26
CA ILE A 247 21.23 17.11 -11.62
C ILE A 247 22.62 17.71 -11.38
N SER A 248 23.19 17.49 -10.20
CA SER A 248 24.56 17.90 -9.88
C SER A 248 25.38 16.72 -9.41
N ILE A 249 26.63 16.61 -9.87
CA ILE A 249 27.59 15.60 -9.42
C ILE A 249 28.76 16.33 -8.78
N ASN A 250 29.06 16.03 -7.51
CA ASN A 250 30.10 16.70 -6.72
C ASN A 250 29.97 18.23 -6.73
N GLY A 251 28.74 18.74 -6.59
CA GLY A 251 28.43 20.18 -6.60
C GLY A 251 28.50 20.85 -7.98
N LYS A 252 28.85 20.13 -9.05
CA LYS A 252 28.87 20.65 -10.42
C LYS A 252 27.57 20.30 -11.13
N ALA A 253 26.84 21.33 -11.58
CA ALA A 253 25.64 21.14 -12.38
C ALA A 253 25.97 20.40 -13.69
N MET A 254 25.20 19.35 -13.97
CA MET A 254 25.27 18.60 -15.21
C MET A 254 24.47 19.32 -16.29
N ASN A 255 24.98 19.32 -17.53
CA ASN A 255 24.20 19.79 -18.67
C ASN A 255 23.16 18.72 -19.02
N VAL A 256 21.94 18.88 -18.52
CA VAL A 256 20.80 18.05 -18.87
C VAL A 256 20.07 18.75 -20.01
N PRO A 257 20.03 18.16 -21.22
CA PRO A 257 19.32 18.78 -22.35
C PRO A 257 17.87 19.11 -22.00
N GLN A 258 17.34 20.21 -22.54
CA GLN A 258 15.91 20.51 -22.43
C GLN A 258 15.08 19.32 -22.93
N ASN A 259 14.03 18.96 -22.18
CA ASN A 259 13.16 17.79 -22.41
C ASN A 259 13.79 16.42 -22.14
N SER A 260 14.91 16.34 -21.40
CA SER A 260 15.46 15.02 -20.98
C SER A 260 14.63 14.32 -19.90
N PHE A 261 13.75 15.06 -19.22
CA PHE A 261 12.80 14.49 -18.26
C PHE A 261 11.44 14.37 -18.95
N ASN A 262 10.84 13.17 -18.85
CA ASN A 262 9.56 12.83 -19.48
C ASN A 262 8.41 13.68 -18.92
N VAL A 263 7.21 13.55 -19.50
CA VAL A 263 5.92 14.14 -19.08
C VAL A 263 6.08 15.47 -18.31
N ASN A 264 6.07 16.60 -19.01
CA ASN A 264 6.12 17.94 -18.40
C ASN A 264 7.36 18.19 -17.51
N GLN A 265 8.52 17.63 -17.86
CA GLN A 265 9.77 17.72 -17.07
C GLN A 265 9.75 16.96 -15.74
N SER A 266 8.86 15.98 -15.59
CA SER A 266 8.79 15.14 -14.40
C SER A 266 9.59 13.85 -14.54
N VAL A 267 10.02 13.32 -13.40
CA VAL A 267 10.62 12.01 -13.28
C VAL A 267 9.73 11.13 -12.43
N LYS A 268 9.52 9.91 -12.94
CA LYS A 268 8.75 8.88 -12.27
C LYS A 268 9.58 8.21 -11.19
N LEU A 269 9.01 8.06 -10.00
CA LEU A 269 9.56 7.21 -8.95
C LEU A 269 9.20 5.75 -9.27
N SER A 270 10.18 4.87 -9.21
CA SER A 270 10.00 3.43 -9.43
C SER A 270 10.62 2.64 -8.29
N THR A 271 9.97 1.53 -7.92
CA THR A 271 10.49 0.50 -7.01
C THR A 271 10.98 -0.74 -7.75
N ILE A 272 10.93 -0.70 -9.09
CA ILE A 272 11.14 -1.82 -10.01
C ILE A 272 12.04 -1.38 -11.18
#